data_AF-A0A1M6K291-F1
#
_entry.id   AF-A0A1M6K291-F1
#
_cell.length_a   1.000
_cell.length_b   1.000
_cell.length_c   1.000
_cell.angle_alpha   90.00
_cell.angle_beta   90.00
_cell.angle_gamma   90.00
#
_symmetry.space_group_name_H-M   'P 1'
#
loop_
_entity.id
_entity.type
_entity.pdbx_description
1 polymer ?
#
loop_
_entity_poly.entity_id
_entity_poly.type
_entity_poly.pdbx_seq_one_letter_code
_entity_poly.pdbx_strand_id
1 'polypeptide(L)'
;MKRFIVSFGLAILFAACSGDNVSSVDKPEASDSSSSVAPVSSSKTVKSSSSNDVVESSSSADALPDTVLVDERDGQTYRIVKIGDQTWMAENLNYETENSFCYNDSSEYCETYGRLYTWAAAVGKTEKECGSSLCGLPRRNVQGVCPDGWHLPSHEEMDDFVYTVGKFPLVTAIIKSRTGWDDGSNGTDDFGFSALPAGFRNIVGGYAGKNSAYFWMAKEDRQETAYKMGVIDGDPTATWGSDNKKLAFSVRCIKDKELTLKDWSWDVPKDVRLNPDVAYDSVKDSRDGNVYKTVKIGDKVWMAQNLNYADSVKTPSLKGASWCIDNDTANCNVAGRLYYWEAAVQGACLDGWHLPTKEEWSALIDTLGGAVSAGKRLKSITGWDKNGNGVDDFGFSALPAGKASSAPFYGLSFRDDGVGTLFWSSTEGDDVGAYGVSLWNYSDVADLDYFFKDLGSSVRCVKDSE
;
A
#
# COMPACT_ATOMS: atom_id res chain seq x y z
N MET A 1 36.22 28.19 40.32
CA MET A 1 36.63 27.12 41.26
C MET A 1 36.03 25.81 40.74
N LYS A 2 36.91 24.84 40.48
CA LYS A 2 36.80 23.53 39.79
C LYS A 2 35.40 22.96 39.43
N ARG A 3 35.19 22.71 38.12
CA ARG A 3 34.19 21.79 37.55
C ARG A 3 34.80 20.38 37.51
N PHE A 4 34.08 19.37 38.03
CA PHE A 4 34.42 17.96 37.86
C PHE A 4 33.74 17.41 36.61
N ILE A 5 34.55 16.87 35.69
CA ILE A 5 34.12 16.05 34.56
C ILE A 5 34.32 14.60 35.00
N VAL A 6 33.24 13.81 35.03
CA VAL A 6 33.32 12.36 35.22
C VAL A 6 33.15 11.72 33.85
N SER A 7 34.23 11.12 33.35
CA SER A 7 34.25 10.30 32.14
C SER A 7 34.20 8.83 32.57
N PHE A 8 33.16 8.10 32.16
CA PHE A 8 33.08 6.65 32.32
C PHE A 8 33.40 6.00 30.97
N GLY A 9 34.59 5.40 30.88
CA GLY A 9 34.99 4.53 29.79
C GLY A 9 34.41 3.13 30.00
N LEU A 10 33.67 2.63 29.00
CA LEU A 10 33.17 1.26 28.96
C LEU A 10 34.17 0.39 28.20
N ALA A 11 34.84 -0.52 28.91
CA ALA A 11 35.73 -1.52 28.34
C ALA A 11 34.91 -2.72 27.84
N ILE A 12 35.05 -3.05 26.55
CA ILE A 12 34.46 -4.24 25.94
C ILE A 12 35.52 -5.37 26.01
N LEU A 13 35.22 -6.43 26.76
CA LEU A 13 35.97 -7.68 26.76
C LEU A 13 35.60 -8.52 25.52
N PHE A 14 36.57 -8.78 24.65
CA PHE A 14 36.51 -9.86 23.67
C PHE A 14 37.02 -11.15 24.32
N ALA A 15 36.18 -12.18 24.39
CA ALA A 15 36.60 -13.54 24.68
C ALA A 15 36.81 -14.28 23.36
N ALA A 16 38.07 -14.51 23.01
CA ALA A 16 38.49 -15.43 21.96
C ALA A 16 38.60 -16.85 22.55
N CYS A 17 38.14 -17.85 21.81
CA CYS A 17 38.53 -19.23 22.00
C CYS A 17 39.08 -19.77 20.68
N SER A 18 40.39 -20.04 20.70
CA SER A 18 41.12 -20.80 19.69
C SER A 18 41.56 -22.12 20.30
N GLY A 19 41.66 -23.13 19.45
CA GLY A 19 42.47 -24.33 19.64
C GLY A 19 41.71 -25.60 19.22
N ASP A 20 42.24 -26.53 18.46
CA ASP A 20 43.42 -26.60 17.59
C ASP A 20 43.24 -27.82 16.67
N ASN A 21 44.02 -27.85 15.59
CA ASN A 21 44.11 -28.89 14.54
C ASN A 21 44.38 -30.32 15.04
N VAL A 22 44.12 -31.32 14.16
CA VAL A 22 45.14 -32.28 13.64
C VAL A 22 44.55 -33.25 12.57
N SER A 23 45.08 -33.14 11.35
CA SER A 23 45.47 -34.14 10.31
C SER A 23 44.51 -35.30 9.91
N SER A 24 44.06 -35.38 8.64
CA SER A 24 44.55 -36.23 7.50
C SER A 24 44.47 -37.75 7.75
N VAL A 25 43.99 -38.65 6.90
CA VAL A 25 44.25 -39.02 5.48
C VAL A 25 43.08 -40.01 5.13
N ASP A 26 42.45 -40.12 3.96
CA ASP A 26 42.88 -40.89 2.79
C ASP A 26 41.75 -40.92 1.74
N LYS A 27 42.14 -40.79 0.48
CA LYS A 27 41.35 -41.07 -0.74
C LYS A 27 41.76 -42.46 -1.23
N PRO A 28 40.91 -43.15 -2.01
CA PRO A 28 41.44 -43.63 -3.29
C PRO A 28 40.51 -43.38 -4.48
N GLU A 29 41.11 -43.02 -5.62
CA GLU A 29 40.62 -43.20 -6.98
C GLU A 29 40.82 -44.67 -7.40
N ALA A 30 39.96 -45.28 -8.22
CA ALA A 30 40.03 -45.41 -9.69
C ALA A 30 39.27 -46.73 -10.02
N SER A 31 38.71 -47.08 -11.19
CA SER A 31 38.75 -46.63 -12.58
C SER A 31 37.71 -47.43 -13.41
N ASP A 32 37.43 -46.92 -14.62
CA ASP A 32 37.08 -47.61 -15.89
C ASP A 32 35.88 -48.58 -16.00
N SER A 33 34.93 -48.26 -16.88
CA SER A 33 34.97 -48.64 -18.31
C SER A 33 33.61 -48.52 -19.04
N SER A 34 33.69 -48.12 -20.32
CA SER A 34 32.63 -47.89 -21.32
C SER A 34 31.87 -49.17 -21.74
N SER A 35 30.62 -49.17 -22.23
CA SER A 35 30.16 -48.78 -23.60
C SER A 35 28.83 -49.56 -23.82
N SER A 36 27.72 -48.93 -24.21
CA SER A 36 27.19 -48.74 -25.58
C SER A 36 26.01 -49.66 -25.94
N VAL A 37 25.16 -49.14 -26.85
CA VAL A 37 24.17 -49.82 -27.72
C VAL A 37 22.72 -49.98 -27.20
N ALA A 38 21.85 -49.05 -27.63
CA ALA A 38 20.48 -49.32 -28.08
C ALA A 38 20.53 -49.86 -29.53
N PRO A 39 19.49 -50.47 -30.18
CA PRO A 39 18.12 -49.94 -30.25
C PRO A 39 16.98 -50.96 -30.52
N VAL A 40 15.77 -50.41 -30.79
CA VAL A 40 14.79 -50.81 -31.85
C VAL A 40 13.38 -51.24 -31.38
N SER A 41 12.42 -50.34 -31.70
CA SER A 41 11.11 -50.55 -32.36
C SER A 41 9.97 -51.30 -31.67
N SER A 42 8.77 -50.69 -31.67
CA SER A 42 7.75 -51.04 -32.68
C SER A 42 6.47 -50.18 -32.59
N SER A 43 6.12 -49.64 -33.75
CA SER A 43 4.90 -48.90 -34.12
C SER A 43 3.64 -49.79 -34.12
N LYS A 44 2.46 -49.20 -33.90
CA LYS A 44 1.21 -49.63 -34.58
C LYS A 44 0.31 -48.44 -34.96
N THR A 45 -0.06 -48.45 -36.23
CA THR A 45 -0.94 -47.60 -37.04
C THR A 45 -2.43 -47.91 -36.82
N VAL A 46 -3.33 -46.95 -37.10
CA VAL A 46 -4.55 -47.12 -37.95
C VAL A 46 -4.98 -45.74 -38.52
N LYS A 47 -5.47 -45.74 -39.77
CA LYS A 47 -5.91 -44.61 -40.61
C LYS A 47 -7.44 -44.60 -40.84
N SER A 48 -7.92 -43.44 -41.33
CA SER A 48 -9.16 -43.12 -42.07
C SER A 48 -10.35 -42.66 -41.20
N SER A 49 -11.20 -41.72 -41.61
CA SER A 49 -11.59 -41.23 -42.94
C SER A 49 -12.21 -39.82 -42.87
N SER A 50 -12.24 -39.13 -44.01
CA SER A 50 -12.74 -37.77 -44.26
C SER A 50 -14.27 -37.64 -44.30
N SER A 51 -14.80 -36.46 -43.96
CA SER A 51 -15.96 -35.80 -44.62
C SER A 51 -15.96 -34.30 -44.27
N ASN A 52 -16.23 -33.46 -45.28
CA ASN A 52 -16.35 -32.00 -45.19
C ASN A 52 -17.74 -31.62 -44.67
N ASP A 53 -17.80 -30.67 -43.74
CA ASP A 53 -18.97 -29.81 -43.56
C ASP A 53 -18.49 -28.37 -43.32
N VAL A 54 -19.04 -27.47 -44.13
CA VAL A 54 -18.87 -26.02 -44.03
C VAL A 54 -19.86 -25.52 -42.98
N VAL A 55 -19.35 -24.93 -41.91
CA VAL A 55 -20.17 -24.16 -40.96
C VAL A 55 -19.47 -22.82 -40.73
N GLU A 56 -20.10 -21.77 -41.25
CA GLU A 56 -19.87 -20.38 -40.83
C GLU A 56 -20.13 -20.28 -39.32
N SER A 57 -19.10 -19.91 -38.55
CA SER A 57 -19.24 -19.56 -37.13
C SER A 57 -18.80 -18.12 -36.92
N SER A 58 -19.80 -17.32 -36.54
CA SER A 58 -19.74 -15.99 -35.97
C SER A 58 -18.55 -15.76 -35.03
N SER A 59 -17.83 -14.68 -35.25
CA SER A 59 -16.73 -14.17 -34.42
C SER A 59 -17.21 -13.83 -32.99
N SER A 60 -16.89 -14.69 -32.04
CA SER A 60 -16.70 -14.29 -30.65
C SER A 60 -15.36 -13.57 -30.55
N ALA A 61 -15.36 -12.33 -30.02
CA ALA A 61 -14.15 -11.62 -29.68
C ALA A 61 -13.32 -12.50 -28.72
N ASP A 62 -12.15 -12.93 -29.18
CA ASP A 62 -11.21 -13.70 -28.37
C ASP A 62 -10.83 -12.85 -27.15
N ALA A 63 -11.11 -13.36 -25.95
CA ALA A 63 -10.60 -12.78 -24.73
C ALA A 63 -9.06 -12.72 -24.84
N LEU A 64 -8.50 -11.52 -24.68
CA LEU A 64 -7.05 -11.34 -24.69
C LEU A 64 -6.42 -12.23 -23.60
N PRO A 65 -5.25 -12.83 -23.85
CA PRO A 65 -4.59 -13.66 -22.86
C PRO A 65 -4.28 -12.84 -21.59
N ASP A 66 -4.33 -13.47 -20.41
CA ASP A 66 -3.98 -12.90 -19.08
C ASP A 66 -2.54 -12.33 -18.96
N THR A 67 -1.84 -12.21 -20.08
CA THR A 67 -0.47 -11.73 -20.25
C THR A 67 -0.41 -10.37 -20.94
N VAL A 68 -1.56 -9.74 -21.21
CA VAL A 68 -1.64 -8.41 -21.86
C VAL A 68 -2.55 -7.49 -21.05
N LEU A 69 -2.13 -6.24 -20.93
CA LEU A 69 -2.91 -5.11 -20.45
C LEU A 69 -3.27 -4.23 -21.65
N VAL A 70 -4.54 -3.84 -21.76
CA VAL A 70 -4.97 -2.79 -22.68
C VAL A 70 -5.16 -1.52 -21.87
N ASP A 71 -4.50 -0.44 -22.26
CA ASP A 71 -4.75 0.88 -21.70
C ASP A 71 -5.95 1.50 -22.44
N GLU A 72 -7.12 1.49 -21.80
CA GLU A 72 -8.37 1.98 -22.38
C GLU A 72 -8.32 3.48 -22.76
N ARG A 73 -7.34 4.23 -22.25
CA ARG A 73 -7.22 5.67 -22.49
C ARG A 73 -6.71 5.99 -23.90
N ASP A 74 -5.85 5.13 -24.46
CA ASP A 74 -5.24 5.31 -25.78
C ASP A 74 -5.28 4.06 -26.68
N GLY A 75 -5.79 2.93 -26.16
CA GLY A 75 -5.85 1.65 -26.86
C GLY A 75 -4.50 0.92 -26.95
N GLN A 76 -3.45 1.43 -26.32
CA GLN A 76 -2.13 0.81 -26.34
C GLN A 76 -2.16 -0.50 -25.55
N THR A 77 -1.64 -1.57 -26.15
CA THR A 77 -1.50 -2.87 -25.49
C THR A 77 -0.07 -3.05 -24.97
N TYR A 78 0.06 -3.53 -23.74
CA TYR A 78 1.33 -3.83 -23.09
C TYR A 78 1.34 -5.28 -22.65
N ARG A 79 2.44 -5.99 -22.87
CA ARG A 79 2.68 -7.26 -22.20
C ARG A 79 2.85 -7.02 -20.70
N ILE A 80 2.36 -7.97 -19.91
CA ILE A 80 2.52 -7.97 -18.46
C ILE A 80 3.16 -9.28 -18.01
N VAL A 81 3.86 -9.24 -16.88
CA VAL A 81 4.57 -10.39 -16.34
C VAL A 81 4.47 -10.46 -14.82
N LYS A 82 4.32 -11.67 -14.30
CA LYS A 82 4.31 -11.92 -12.85
C LYS A 82 5.71 -12.25 -12.36
N ILE A 83 6.20 -11.49 -11.38
CA ILE A 83 7.54 -11.62 -10.79
C ILE A 83 7.35 -11.65 -9.28
N GLY A 84 7.58 -12.81 -8.66
CA GLY A 84 7.15 -13.06 -7.29
C GLY A 84 5.64 -12.90 -7.14
N ASP A 85 5.23 -12.06 -6.19
CA ASP A 85 3.82 -11.74 -5.93
C ASP A 85 3.32 -10.50 -6.69
N GLN A 86 4.20 -9.84 -7.45
CA GLN A 86 3.90 -8.61 -8.16
C GLN A 86 3.64 -8.88 -9.64
N THR A 87 2.72 -8.12 -10.24
CA THR A 87 2.47 -8.17 -11.69
C THR A 87 2.91 -6.84 -12.30
N TRP A 88 3.88 -6.88 -13.20
CA TRP A 88 4.54 -5.72 -13.79
C TRP A 88 4.18 -5.55 -15.26
N MET A 89 4.13 -4.33 -15.76
CA MET A 89 4.30 -4.09 -17.19
C MET A 89 5.68 -4.60 -17.62
N ALA A 90 5.70 -5.41 -18.68
CA ALA A 90 6.92 -5.90 -19.34
C ALA A 90 7.49 -4.88 -20.34
N GLU A 91 6.74 -3.83 -20.64
CA GLU A 91 7.13 -2.72 -21.52
C GLU A 91 7.04 -1.39 -20.78
N ASN A 92 7.77 -0.39 -21.25
CA ASN A 92 7.67 0.96 -20.69
C ASN A 92 6.35 1.59 -21.13
N LEU A 93 5.73 2.37 -20.25
CA LEU A 93 4.51 3.10 -20.56
C LEU A 93 4.73 4.06 -21.75
N ASN A 94 3.75 4.11 -22.66
CA ASN A 94 3.78 4.95 -23.87
C ASN A 94 2.59 5.94 -23.93
N TYR A 95 1.92 6.18 -22.80
CA TYR A 95 0.79 7.10 -22.70
C TYR A 95 1.22 8.57 -22.80
N GLU A 96 0.63 9.32 -23.73
CA GLU A 96 1.01 10.72 -23.98
C GLU A 96 0.41 11.69 -22.94
N THR A 97 1.30 12.50 -22.36
CA THR A 97 0.98 13.64 -21.49
C THR A 97 1.80 14.87 -21.89
N GLU A 98 1.41 16.05 -21.40
CA GLU A 98 2.10 17.33 -21.65
C GLU A 98 3.61 17.27 -21.37
N ASN A 99 4.02 16.55 -20.31
CA ASN A 99 5.42 16.45 -19.88
C ASN A 99 5.99 15.04 -20.09
N SER A 100 5.66 14.44 -21.24
CA SER A 100 6.16 13.15 -21.70
C SER A 100 6.76 13.25 -23.11
N PHE A 101 7.85 12.53 -23.35
CA PHE A 101 8.68 12.72 -24.54
C PHE A 101 9.09 11.38 -25.14
N CYS A 102 9.07 11.30 -26.48
CA CYS A 102 9.82 10.26 -27.17
C CYS A 102 11.30 10.60 -27.12
N TYR A 103 12.17 9.60 -27.01
CA TYR A 103 13.61 9.85 -27.16
C TYR A 103 13.90 10.53 -28.51
N ASN A 104 14.72 11.58 -28.54
CA ASN A 104 15.00 12.40 -29.74
C ASN A 104 13.75 12.93 -30.45
N ASP A 105 12.63 13.08 -29.74
CA ASP A 105 11.35 13.55 -30.29
C ASP A 105 10.85 12.72 -31.49
N SER A 106 11.27 11.45 -31.61
CA SER A 106 10.85 10.54 -32.70
C SER A 106 9.80 9.55 -32.24
N SER A 107 8.68 9.48 -32.95
CA SER A 107 7.61 8.51 -32.68
C SER A 107 8.08 7.06 -32.75
N GLU A 108 9.03 6.74 -33.64
CA GLU A 108 9.63 5.40 -33.73
C GLU A 108 10.32 4.97 -32.42
N TYR A 109 10.90 5.94 -31.70
CA TYR A 109 11.51 5.67 -30.41
C TYR A 109 10.49 5.53 -29.29
N CYS A 110 9.33 6.18 -29.38
CA CYS A 110 8.20 5.90 -28.50
C CYS A 110 7.69 4.46 -28.70
N GLU A 111 7.52 4.02 -29.95
CA GLU A 111 7.08 2.65 -30.26
C GLU A 111 8.07 1.60 -29.74
N THR A 112 9.37 1.91 -29.76
CA THR A 112 10.42 0.97 -29.33
C THR A 112 10.68 0.99 -27.82
N TYR A 113 10.73 2.18 -27.21
CA TYR A 113 11.23 2.37 -25.85
C TYR A 113 10.17 2.88 -24.87
N GLY A 114 8.96 3.16 -25.33
CA GLY A 114 7.97 3.92 -24.58
C GLY A 114 8.36 5.39 -24.43
N ARG A 115 7.61 6.12 -23.60
CA ARG A 115 7.85 7.54 -23.32
C ARG A 115 8.72 7.74 -22.09
N LEU A 116 9.37 8.90 -22.06
CA LEU A 116 10.10 9.44 -20.93
C LEU A 116 9.25 10.51 -20.26
N TYR A 117 9.06 10.43 -18.95
CA TYR A 117 8.19 11.30 -18.17
C TYR A 117 9.02 12.09 -17.16
N THR A 118 8.73 13.38 -17.00
CA THR A 118 9.18 14.09 -15.79
C THR A 118 8.60 13.42 -14.55
N TRP A 119 9.22 13.60 -13.38
CA TRP A 119 8.72 12.94 -12.18
C TRP A 119 7.31 13.44 -11.81
N ALA A 120 7.02 14.74 -11.98
CA ALA A 120 5.69 15.28 -11.75
C ALA A 120 4.64 14.60 -12.66
N ALA A 121 4.94 14.41 -13.94
CA ALA A 121 4.07 13.67 -14.85
C ALA A 121 3.91 12.21 -14.43
N ALA A 122 5.00 11.54 -14.05
CA ALA A 122 4.98 10.14 -13.62
C ALA A 122 4.05 9.91 -12.41
N VAL A 123 4.01 10.86 -11.46
CA VAL A 123 3.12 10.80 -10.29
C VAL A 123 1.74 11.44 -10.52
N GLY A 124 1.40 11.79 -11.76
CA GLY A 124 0.07 12.31 -12.15
C GLY A 124 -0.20 13.73 -11.63
N LYS A 125 0.84 14.56 -11.55
CA LYS A 125 0.79 15.94 -11.05
C LYS A 125 1.35 16.92 -12.06
N THR A 126 1.04 18.19 -11.87
CA THR A 126 1.63 19.26 -12.67
C THR A 126 3.03 19.63 -12.20
N GLU A 127 3.85 20.20 -13.08
CA GLU A 127 5.18 20.72 -12.72
C GLU A 127 5.12 21.76 -11.59
N LYS A 128 4.02 22.52 -11.50
CA LYS A 128 3.81 23.48 -10.42
C LYS A 128 3.60 22.81 -9.06
N GLU A 129 2.94 21.65 -9.03
CA GLU A 129 2.68 20.91 -7.79
C GLU A 129 3.92 20.13 -7.33
N CYS A 130 4.65 19.51 -8.26
CA CYS A 130 5.65 18.50 -7.91
C CYS A 130 7.00 18.62 -8.63
N GLY A 131 7.21 19.59 -9.53
CA GLY A 131 8.44 19.73 -10.33
C GLY A 131 9.62 20.40 -9.60
N SER A 132 9.33 21.29 -8.63
CA SER A 132 10.33 22.03 -7.83
C SER A 132 9.83 22.31 -6.40
N SER A 133 8.94 21.47 -5.89
CA SER A 133 8.32 21.59 -4.58
C SER A 133 8.20 20.22 -3.93
N LEU A 134 8.06 20.20 -2.60
CA LEU A 134 7.61 18.98 -1.92
C LEU A 134 6.19 18.67 -2.39
N CYS A 135 6.05 17.52 -3.03
CA CYS A 135 4.84 17.06 -3.69
C CYS A 135 3.81 16.55 -2.68
N GLY A 136 4.27 15.99 -1.56
CA GLY A 136 3.39 15.44 -0.52
C GLY A 136 2.59 14.25 -1.04
N LEU A 137 3.29 13.27 -1.62
CA LEU A 137 2.66 12.04 -2.09
C LEU A 137 1.98 11.29 -0.93
N PRO A 138 0.84 10.64 -1.18
CA PRO A 138 0.14 9.90 -0.15
C PRO A 138 0.90 8.60 0.16
N ARG A 139 0.73 8.04 1.37
CA ARG A 139 1.42 6.80 1.83
C ARG A 139 0.82 5.51 1.25
N ARG A 140 0.35 5.57 0.02
CA ARG A 140 -0.37 4.49 -0.68
C ARG A 140 0.10 4.40 -2.12
N ASN A 141 -0.45 3.44 -2.87
CA ASN A 141 -0.21 3.33 -4.30
C ASN A 141 -0.50 4.66 -5.00
N VAL A 142 0.51 5.19 -5.70
CA VAL A 142 0.39 6.39 -6.50
C VAL A 142 0.11 5.94 -7.93
N GLN A 143 -1.17 5.92 -8.32
CA GLN A 143 -1.57 5.59 -9.70
C GLN A 143 -0.71 6.40 -10.70
N GLY A 144 -0.67 7.72 -10.50
CA GLY A 144 0.13 8.61 -11.33
C GLY A 144 -0.28 8.54 -12.80
N VAL A 145 0.70 8.38 -13.69
CA VAL A 145 0.45 8.25 -15.14
C VAL A 145 -0.04 6.85 -15.55
N CYS A 146 0.03 5.87 -14.65
CA CYS A 146 -0.40 4.50 -14.91
C CYS A 146 -1.92 4.39 -15.15
N PRO A 147 -2.39 3.38 -15.90
CA PRO A 147 -3.81 3.15 -16.13
C PRO A 147 -4.53 2.73 -14.86
N ASP A 148 -5.87 2.78 -14.87
CA ASP A 148 -6.68 2.38 -13.73
C ASP A 148 -6.40 0.92 -13.33
N GLY A 149 -6.28 0.67 -12.02
CA GLY A 149 -5.87 -0.63 -11.48
C GLY A 149 -4.36 -0.90 -11.54
N TRP A 150 -3.56 0.11 -11.88
CA TRP A 150 -2.09 0.06 -11.92
C TRP A 150 -1.50 1.33 -11.30
N HIS A 151 -0.29 1.23 -10.76
CA HIS A 151 0.38 2.36 -10.12
C HIS A 151 1.88 2.42 -10.43
N LEU A 152 2.45 3.61 -10.18
CA LEU A 152 3.89 3.82 -10.21
C LEU A 152 4.50 3.13 -8.98
N PRO A 153 5.53 2.28 -9.15
CA PRO A 153 6.05 1.46 -8.07
C PRO A 153 6.58 2.32 -6.92
N SER A 154 6.25 1.89 -5.71
CA SER A 154 6.91 2.39 -4.50
C SER A 154 8.37 1.93 -4.44
N HIS A 155 9.13 2.48 -3.51
CA HIS A 155 10.51 2.04 -3.29
C HIS A 155 10.56 0.62 -2.72
N GLU A 156 9.61 0.30 -1.84
CA GLU A 156 9.49 -1.00 -1.20
C GLU A 156 9.13 -2.08 -2.22
N GLU A 157 8.24 -1.79 -3.18
CA GLU A 157 7.91 -2.72 -4.26
C GLU A 157 9.07 -2.93 -5.23
N MET A 158 9.83 -1.87 -5.52
CA MET A 158 11.04 -1.98 -6.34
C MET A 158 12.13 -2.78 -5.63
N ASP A 159 12.29 -2.61 -4.32
CA ASP A 159 13.24 -3.38 -3.51
C ASP A 159 12.84 -4.87 -3.47
N ASP A 160 11.55 -5.18 -3.29
CA ASP A 160 11.01 -6.54 -3.34
C ASP A 160 11.17 -7.18 -4.73
N PHE A 161 10.97 -6.41 -5.81
CA PHE A 161 11.25 -6.84 -7.17
C PHE A 161 12.73 -7.24 -7.35
N VAL A 162 13.68 -6.38 -6.97
CA VAL A 162 15.11 -6.71 -7.11
C VAL A 162 15.50 -7.88 -6.21
N TYR A 163 14.99 -7.92 -4.99
CA TYR A 163 15.21 -9.03 -4.06
C TYR A 163 14.72 -10.37 -4.65
N THR A 164 13.53 -10.36 -5.25
CA THR A 164 12.91 -11.53 -5.89
C THR A 164 13.71 -12.00 -7.11
N VAL A 165 14.11 -11.08 -7.98
CA VAL A 165 14.76 -11.41 -9.25
C VAL A 165 16.17 -11.99 -9.05
N GLY A 166 16.93 -11.53 -8.06
CA GLY A 166 18.26 -12.08 -7.91
C GLY A 166 19.11 -11.47 -6.81
N LYS A 167 19.33 -12.29 -5.78
CA LYS A 167 20.42 -12.18 -4.80
C LYS A 167 21.72 -11.76 -5.49
N PHE A 168 22.32 -10.68 -4.99
CA PHE A 168 23.57 -10.05 -5.43
C PHE A 168 24.59 -11.02 -6.06
N PRO A 169 25.25 -10.68 -7.21
CA PRO A 169 25.31 -9.36 -7.86
C PRO A 169 24.88 -9.32 -9.36
N LEU A 170 23.98 -10.18 -9.87
CA LEU A 170 23.70 -10.26 -11.32
C LEU A 170 22.30 -9.80 -11.77
N VAL A 171 21.61 -8.96 -10.98
CA VAL A 171 20.21 -8.57 -11.28
C VAL A 171 20.05 -7.92 -12.67
N THR A 172 21.01 -7.09 -13.11
CA THR A 172 20.87 -6.39 -14.40
C THR A 172 20.97 -7.35 -15.58
N ALA A 173 21.81 -8.39 -15.48
CA ALA A 173 21.88 -9.43 -16.50
C ALA A 173 20.55 -10.16 -16.64
N ILE A 174 19.78 -10.29 -15.56
CA ILE A 174 18.51 -11.02 -15.53
C ILE A 174 17.34 -10.17 -16.09
N ILE A 175 17.31 -8.87 -15.80
CA ILE A 175 16.16 -8.00 -16.17
C ILE A 175 16.33 -7.25 -17.49
N LYS A 176 17.57 -7.11 -17.97
CA LYS A 176 17.83 -6.48 -19.28
C LYS A 176 17.18 -7.30 -20.39
N SER A 177 16.66 -6.60 -21.40
CA SER A 177 16.19 -7.21 -22.63
C SER A 177 17.29 -8.02 -23.32
N ARG A 178 16.88 -9.04 -24.07
CA ARG A 178 17.78 -9.89 -24.86
C ARG A 178 18.43 -9.18 -26.05
N THR A 179 17.99 -7.97 -26.35
CA THR A 179 18.45 -7.16 -27.49
C THR A 179 18.44 -5.67 -27.11
N GLY A 180 19.20 -4.87 -27.85
CA GLY A 180 19.15 -3.41 -27.77
C GLY A 180 20.20 -2.77 -26.87
N TRP A 181 20.97 -3.56 -26.13
CA TRP A 181 22.14 -3.10 -25.36
C TRP A 181 23.42 -3.23 -26.17
N ASP A 182 24.40 -2.38 -25.89
CA ASP A 182 25.67 -2.31 -26.60
C ASP A 182 26.61 -3.49 -26.27
N ASP A 183 27.61 -3.74 -27.12
CA ASP A 183 28.79 -4.60 -26.87
C ASP A 183 28.54 -5.98 -26.22
N GLY A 184 27.41 -6.62 -26.55
CA GLY A 184 27.10 -7.97 -26.08
C GLY A 184 26.61 -8.04 -24.63
N SER A 185 26.21 -6.90 -24.06
CA SER A 185 25.73 -6.80 -22.67
C SER A 185 24.22 -7.04 -22.49
N ASN A 186 23.56 -7.55 -23.53
CA ASN A 186 22.16 -7.95 -23.47
C ASN A 186 21.91 -8.89 -22.28
N GLY A 187 20.73 -8.75 -21.68
CA GLY A 187 20.31 -9.62 -20.59
C GLY A 187 19.77 -10.97 -21.07
N THR A 188 19.55 -11.86 -20.11
CA THR A 188 18.86 -13.14 -20.32
C THR A 188 17.35 -12.97 -20.35
N ASP A 189 16.85 -11.90 -19.71
CA ASP A 189 15.43 -11.58 -19.57
C ASP A 189 14.62 -12.76 -18.99
N ASP A 190 15.16 -13.41 -17.94
CA ASP A 190 14.62 -14.68 -17.44
C ASP A 190 13.19 -14.54 -16.87
N PHE A 191 12.87 -13.35 -16.37
CA PHE A 191 11.56 -13.02 -15.83
C PHE A 191 10.70 -12.22 -16.79
N GLY A 192 11.13 -11.99 -18.04
CA GLY A 192 10.35 -11.25 -19.04
C GLY A 192 10.09 -9.78 -18.70
N PHE A 193 10.93 -9.18 -17.84
CA PHE A 193 10.85 -7.75 -17.54
C PHE A 193 11.30 -6.92 -18.76
N SER A 194 12.21 -7.39 -19.60
CA SER A 194 12.60 -6.76 -20.87
C SER A 194 13.04 -5.29 -20.74
N ALA A 195 13.90 -4.93 -19.77
CA ALA A 195 14.41 -3.57 -19.65
C ALA A 195 15.27 -3.17 -20.87
N LEU A 196 14.81 -2.18 -21.64
CA LEU A 196 15.52 -1.60 -22.79
C LEU A 196 16.25 -0.31 -22.40
N PRO A 197 17.40 0.02 -23.01
CA PRO A 197 18.19 1.20 -22.67
C PRO A 197 17.59 2.47 -23.31
N ALA A 198 16.44 2.90 -22.79
CA ALA A 198 15.67 4.04 -23.29
C ALA A 198 16.36 5.41 -23.08
N GLY A 199 17.42 5.45 -22.28
CA GLY A 199 18.11 6.69 -21.90
C GLY A 199 17.22 7.64 -21.13
N PHE A 200 17.46 8.94 -21.30
CA PHE A 200 16.73 9.99 -20.60
C PHE A 200 16.73 11.32 -21.35
N ARG A 201 15.80 12.20 -20.97
CA ARG A 201 15.78 13.60 -21.39
C ARG A 201 16.28 14.49 -20.26
N ASN A 202 17.22 15.39 -20.59
CA ASN A 202 17.81 16.30 -19.62
C ASN A 202 16.97 17.57 -19.41
N ILE A 203 17.32 18.38 -18.41
CA ILE A 203 16.56 19.57 -18.00
C ILE A 203 16.54 20.71 -19.04
N VAL A 204 17.45 20.70 -20.01
CA VAL A 204 17.47 21.66 -21.13
C VAL A 204 16.86 21.07 -22.41
N GLY A 205 16.32 19.86 -22.33
CA GLY A 205 15.60 19.18 -23.40
C GLY A 205 16.44 18.35 -24.37
N GLY A 206 17.72 18.14 -24.09
CA GLY A 206 18.57 17.20 -24.84
C GLY A 206 18.38 15.75 -24.37
N TYR A 207 18.79 14.80 -25.20
CA TYR A 207 18.68 13.35 -24.94
C TYR A 207 20.05 12.71 -24.76
N ALA A 208 20.17 11.75 -23.85
CA ALA A 208 21.43 11.07 -23.55
C ALA A 208 21.21 9.67 -22.95
N GLY A 209 22.30 8.93 -22.73
CA GLY A 209 22.28 7.69 -21.94
C GLY A 209 21.63 6.49 -22.63
N LYS A 210 21.71 6.37 -23.96
CA LYS A 210 21.14 5.25 -24.73
C LYS A 210 21.80 3.87 -24.46
N ASN A 211 22.62 3.80 -23.42
CA ASN A 211 23.24 2.62 -22.83
C ASN A 211 22.71 2.34 -21.41
N SER A 212 21.60 3.00 -21.02
CA SER A 212 21.01 2.91 -19.68
C SER A 212 19.49 2.92 -19.74
N ALA A 213 18.85 2.24 -18.78
CA ALA A 213 17.43 2.29 -18.52
C ALA A 213 17.19 2.89 -17.13
N TYR A 214 16.34 3.91 -17.02
CA TYR A 214 16.00 4.56 -15.76
C TYR A 214 14.49 4.51 -15.54
N PHE A 215 14.08 4.16 -14.32
CA PHE A 215 12.68 3.98 -13.95
C PHE A 215 12.34 4.85 -12.74
N TRP A 216 11.36 5.73 -12.88
CA TRP A 216 10.85 6.51 -11.75
C TRP A 216 10.15 5.62 -10.73
N MET A 217 10.29 5.98 -9.45
CA MET A 217 9.49 5.46 -8.34
C MET A 217 8.59 6.55 -7.77
N ALA A 218 7.51 6.14 -7.11
CA ALA A 218 6.60 7.02 -6.37
C ALA A 218 7.19 7.49 -5.02
N LYS A 219 8.48 7.84 -4.98
CA LYS A 219 9.18 8.27 -3.77
C LYS A 219 9.93 9.57 -3.98
N GLU A 220 9.49 10.58 -3.25
CA GLU A 220 10.15 11.88 -3.16
C GLU A 220 11.39 11.80 -2.26
N ASP A 221 12.50 12.44 -2.66
CA ASP A 221 13.69 12.57 -1.83
C ASP A 221 13.76 13.97 -1.19
N ARG A 222 13.74 15.00 -2.04
CA ARG A 222 13.75 16.42 -1.62
C ARG A 222 12.89 17.24 -2.57
N GLN A 223 12.83 18.56 -2.33
CA GLN A 223 12.07 19.52 -3.15
C GLN A 223 12.32 19.34 -4.66
N GLU A 224 13.58 19.17 -5.07
CA GLU A 224 13.97 19.05 -6.49
C GLU A 224 14.29 17.62 -6.94
N THR A 225 14.31 16.63 -6.04
CA THR A 225 14.80 15.27 -6.34
C THR A 225 13.82 14.18 -5.96
N ALA A 226 13.79 13.12 -6.76
CA ALA A 226 12.98 11.92 -6.51
C ALA A 226 13.78 10.65 -6.82
N TYR A 227 13.36 9.51 -6.26
CA TYR A 227 14.06 8.25 -6.41
C TYR A 227 13.76 7.57 -7.75
N LYS A 228 14.81 6.99 -8.33
CA LYS A 228 14.77 6.15 -9.53
C LYS A 228 15.66 4.92 -9.36
N MET A 229 15.31 3.87 -10.09
CA MET A 229 16.19 2.73 -10.33
C MET A 229 16.89 2.92 -11.68
N GLY A 230 18.17 2.59 -11.77
CA GLY A 230 18.95 2.61 -13.00
C GLY A 230 19.58 1.27 -13.32
N VAL A 231 19.50 0.85 -14.58
CA VAL A 231 20.19 -0.29 -15.16
C VAL A 231 21.15 0.26 -16.20
N ILE A 232 22.44 -0.01 -16.07
CA ILE A 232 23.49 0.60 -16.90
C ILE A 232 24.25 -0.50 -17.62
N ASP A 233 24.66 -0.21 -18.86
CA ASP A 233 25.52 -1.09 -19.62
C ASP A 233 26.83 -1.41 -18.87
N GLY A 234 27.25 -2.68 -18.93
CA GLY A 234 28.43 -3.18 -18.23
C GLY A 234 28.34 -3.26 -16.69
N ASP A 235 27.32 -2.68 -16.05
CA ASP A 235 27.11 -2.77 -14.59
C ASP A 235 26.24 -3.99 -14.26
N PRO A 236 26.73 -4.97 -13.49
CA PRO A 236 25.95 -6.15 -13.11
C PRO A 236 24.89 -5.84 -12.03
N THR A 237 24.94 -4.66 -11.41
CA THR A 237 24.06 -4.23 -10.32
C THR A 237 23.06 -3.15 -10.74
N ALA A 238 21.84 -3.23 -10.21
CA ALA A 238 20.90 -2.13 -10.30
C ALA A 238 21.38 -0.99 -9.39
N THR A 239 21.15 0.25 -9.81
CA THR A 239 21.55 1.45 -9.05
C THR A 239 20.31 2.15 -8.50
N TRP A 240 20.33 2.44 -7.21
CA TRP A 240 19.32 3.28 -6.56
C TRP A 240 19.91 4.67 -6.38
N GLY A 241 19.13 5.68 -6.70
CA GLY A 241 19.54 7.05 -6.47
C GLY A 241 18.40 8.02 -6.65
N SER A 242 18.59 9.22 -6.12
CA SER A 242 17.69 10.34 -6.36
C SER A 242 18.23 11.20 -7.51
N ASP A 243 17.36 11.63 -8.40
CA ASP A 243 17.71 12.50 -9.52
C ASP A 243 16.75 13.69 -9.62
N ASN A 244 17.14 14.70 -10.38
CA ASN A 244 16.33 15.92 -10.53
C ASN A 244 14.99 15.59 -11.19
N LYS A 245 13.89 16.03 -10.57
CA LYS A 245 12.51 15.75 -11.01
C LYS A 245 12.16 16.24 -12.41
N LYS A 246 12.93 17.20 -12.94
CA LYS A 246 12.79 17.75 -14.30
C LYS A 246 13.49 16.92 -15.37
N LEU A 247 14.30 15.93 -14.99
CA LEU A 247 14.73 14.89 -15.92
C LEU A 247 13.54 14.02 -16.31
N ALA A 248 13.55 13.50 -17.53
CA ALA A 248 12.53 12.55 -17.97
C ALA A 248 13.10 11.13 -18.07
N PHE A 249 12.48 10.20 -17.35
CA PHE A 249 12.83 8.77 -17.31
C PHE A 249 11.61 7.91 -17.65
N SER A 250 11.84 6.62 -17.94
CA SER A 250 10.75 5.70 -18.24
C SER A 250 9.89 5.40 -17.00
N VAL A 251 8.65 5.00 -17.25
CA VAL A 251 7.71 4.50 -16.23
C VAL A 251 7.39 3.05 -16.53
N ARG A 252 7.39 2.22 -15.48
CA ARG A 252 6.82 0.88 -15.51
C ARG A 252 5.80 0.74 -14.41
N CYS A 253 4.57 0.45 -14.80
CA CYS A 253 3.49 0.31 -13.85
C CYS A 253 3.46 -1.10 -13.28
N ILE A 254 3.04 -1.19 -12.03
CA ILE A 254 2.74 -2.42 -11.30
C ILE A 254 1.23 -2.49 -11.09
N LYS A 255 0.65 -3.69 -11.26
CA LYS A 255 -0.79 -3.90 -11.09
C LYS A 255 -1.11 -3.74 -9.62
N ASP A 256 -2.20 -3.04 -9.32
CA ASP A 256 -2.73 -3.01 -7.97
C ASP A 256 -3.00 -4.44 -7.52
N LYS A 257 -2.55 -4.78 -6.30
CA LYS A 257 -3.00 -6.02 -5.68
C LYS A 257 -4.51 -5.93 -5.58
N GLU A 258 -5.21 -6.95 -6.07
CA GLU A 258 -6.63 -7.11 -5.81
C GLU A 258 -6.85 -6.90 -4.31
N LEU A 259 -7.54 -5.80 -3.97
CA LEU A 259 -7.81 -5.43 -2.60
C LEU A 259 -8.67 -6.55 -2.02
N THR A 260 -8.06 -7.51 -1.35
CA THR A 260 -8.81 -8.45 -0.55
C THR A 260 -9.40 -7.61 0.57
N LEU A 261 -10.70 -7.31 0.49
CA LEU A 261 -11.43 -6.56 1.52
C LEU A 261 -11.26 -7.19 2.92
N LYS A 262 -10.71 -8.41 3.00
CA LYS A 262 -10.35 -9.08 4.24
C LYS A 262 -9.37 -8.29 5.11
N ASP A 263 -8.31 -7.72 4.52
CA ASP A 263 -7.22 -7.10 5.26
C ASP A 263 -7.36 -5.57 5.31
N TRP A 264 -6.73 -4.94 6.31
CA TRP A 264 -6.76 -3.49 6.44
C TRP A 264 -6.02 -2.81 5.29
N SER A 265 -6.67 -1.81 4.70
CA SER A 265 -6.04 -0.89 3.75
C SER A 265 -6.72 0.47 3.83
N TRP A 266 -5.91 1.52 3.82
CA TRP A 266 -6.33 2.92 3.75
C TRP A 266 -6.90 3.32 2.37
N ASP A 267 -6.75 2.45 1.37
CA ASP A 267 -7.29 2.67 0.02
C ASP A 267 -8.73 2.24 -0.15
N VAL A 268 -9.24 1.41 0.76
CA VAL A 268 -10.63 0.98 0.72
C VAL A 268 -11.51 2.04 1.40
N PRO A 269 -12.43 2.70 0.66
CA PRO A 269 -13.29 3.71 1.24
C PRO A 269 -14.20 3.12 2.34
N LYS A 270 -14.50 3.94 3.35
CA LYS A 270 -15.36 3.54 4.48
C LYS A 270 -16.74 3.05 4.09
N ASP A 271 -17.29 3.54 2.98
CA ASP A 271 -18.63 3.14 2.52
C ASP A 271 -18.66 1.70 1.98
N VAL A 272 -17.53 1.21 1.45
CA VAL A 272 -17.38 -0.18 0.99
C VAL A 272 -17.27 -1.16 2.18
N ARG A 273 -16.95 -0.64 3.38
CA ARG A 273 -16.81 -1.44 4.61
C ARG A 273 -18.13 -1.63 5.37
N LEU A 274 -19.20 -0.96 4.96
CA LEU A 274 -20.55 -1.13 5.52
C LEU A 274 -21.11 -2.49 5.14
N ASN A 275 -21.96 -3.06 6.00
CA ASN A 275 -22.61 -4.32 5.71
C ASN A 275 -23.74 -4.13 4.68
N PRO A 276 -23.65 -4.69 3.46
CA PRO A 276 -24.66 -4.48 2.42
C PRO A 276 -26.05 -5.05 2.78
N ASP A 277 -26.12 -5.95 3.76
CA ASP A 277 -27.37 -6.56 4.23
C ASP A 277 -28.11 -5.71 5.27
N VAL A 278 -27.52 -4.59 5.71
CA VAL A 278 -28.11 -3.67 6.69
C VAL A 278 -28.57 -2.38 6.01
N ALA A 279 -29.78 -1.92 6.37
CA ALA A 279 -30.29 -0.63 5.94
C ALA A 279 -29.74 0.49 6.83
N TYR A 280 -29.09 1.47 6.20
CA TYR A 280 -28.53 2.63 6.88
C TYR A 280 -29.28 3.91 6.55
N ASP A 281 -29.55 4.70 7.57
CA ASP A 281 -29.91 6.10 7.43
C ASP A 281 -28.65 6.97 7.34
N SER A 282 -28.84 8.28 7.21
CA SER A 282 -27.71 9.22 7.22
C SER A 282 -28.05 10.52 7.95
N VAL A 283 -27.05 11.10 8.59
CA VAL A 283 -27.10 12.44 9.16
C VAL A 283 -26.01 13.31 8.53
N LYS A 284 -26.37 14.54 8.15
CA LYS A 284 -25.42 15.55 7.70
C LYS A 284 -25.06 16.46 8.86
N ASP A 285 -23.78 16.56 9.16
CA ASP A 285 -23.25 17.54 10.11
C ASP A 285 -23.27 18.92 9.45
N SER A 286 -24.09 19.82 9.97
CA SER A 286 -24.27 21.17 9.44
C SER A 286 -23.03 22.05 9.65
N ARG A 287 -22.12 21.66 10.54
CA ARG A 287 -20.95 22.45 10.93
C ARG A 287 -19.83 22.41 9.88
N ASP A 288 -19.67 21.25 9.21
CA ASP A 288 -18.61 20.98 8.23
C ASP A 288 -19.12 20.33 6.92
N GLY A 289 -20.38 19.93 6.85
CA GLY A 289 -20.99 19.30 5.69
C GLY A 289 -20.76 17.80 5.56
N ASN A 290 -20.04 17.17 6.49
CA ASN A 290 -19.79 15.73 6.48
C ASN A 290 -21.11 14.96 6.63
N VAL A 291 -21.25 13.87 5.88
CA VAL A 291 -22.41 12.97 5.97
C VAL A 291 -21.94 11.66 6.59
N TYR A 292 -22.66 11.20 7.61
CA TYR A 292 -22.37 9.98 8.34
C TYR A 292 -23.53 9.01 8.19
N LYS A 293 -23.24 7.75 7.95
CA LYS A 293 -24.24 6.69 8.06
C LYS A 293 -24.63 6.47 9.52
N THR A 294 -25.90 6.13 9.74
CA THR A 294 -26.47 5.88 11.05
C THR A 294 -27.33 4.63 11.02
N VAL A 295 -27.44 3.95 12.15
CA VAL A 295 -28.20 2.72 12.29
C VAL A 295 -28.93 2.68 13.61
N LYS A 296 -30.12 2.08 13.64
CA LYS A 296 -30.86 1.85 14.88
C LYS A 296 -30.48 0.48 15.45
N ILE A 297 -29.94 0.47 16.67
CA ILE A 297 -29.61 -0.76 17.40
C ILE A 297 -30.30 -0.70 18.75
N GLY A 298 -31.20 -1.65 19.01
CA GLY A 298 -32.11 -1.57 20.14
C GLY A 298 -33.05 -0.36 20.03
N ASP A 299 -33.08 0.47 21.06
CA ASP A 299 -33.88 1.69 21.17
C ASP A 299 -33.15 2.96 20.72
N LYS A 300 -31.83 2.90 20.53
CA LYS A 300 -30.98 4.05 20.18
C LYS A 300 -30.60 4.07 18.71
N VAL A 301 -30.34 5.28 18.21
CA VAL A 301 -29.74 5.50 16.88
C VAL A 301 -28.27 5.86 17.06
N TRP A 302 -27.39 5.05 16.49
CA TRP A 302 -25.94 5.18 16.57
C TRP A 302 -25.37 5.65 15.23
N MET A 303 -24.26 6.39 15.28
CA MET A 303 -23.42 6.54 14.09
C MET A 303 -22.81 5.19 13.69
N ALA A 304 -22.92 4.85 12.41
CA ALA A 304 -22.26 3.69 11.79
C ALA A 304 -20.88 4.05 11.19
N GLN A 305 -20.49 5.32 11.22
CA GLN A 305 -19.16 5.79 10.84
C GLN A 305 -18.54 6.66 11.94
N ASN A 306 -17.22 6.61 12.08
CA ASN A 306 -16.50 7.44 13.05
C ASN A 306 -16.65 8.93 12.70
N LEU A 307 -16.78 9.77 13.72
CA LEU A 307 -16.84 11.22 13.55
C LEU A 307 -15.53 11.75 12.92
N ASN A 308 -15.64 12.74 12.03
CA ASN A 308 -14.52 13.41 11.34
C ASN A 308 -14.60 14.96 11.44
N TYR A 309 -15.16 15.49 12.53
CA TYR A 309 -15.28 16.92 12.78
C TYR A 309 -13.97 17.54 13.31
N ALA A 310 -13.53 18.67 12.76
CA ALA A 310 -12.18 19.19 13.00
C ALA A 310 -12.08 20.72 13.19
N ASP A 311 -13.19 21.47 13.13
CA ASP A 311 -13.15 22.94 13.17
C ASP A 311 -12.74 23.46 14.55
N SER A 312 -11.43 23.68 14.73
CA SER A 312 -10.88 24.22 15.97
C SER A 312 -11.09 25.73 16.14
N VAL A 313 -11.64 26.43 15.14
CA VAL A 313 -11.98 27.85 15.25
C VAL A 313 -13.33 27.99 15.95
N LYS A 314 -14.33 27.22 15.50
CA LYS A 314 -15.66 27.17 16.14
C LYS A 314 -15.69 26.33 17.40
N THR A 315 -14.82 25.32 17.50
CA THR A 315 -14.73 24.42 18.65
C THR A 315 -13.31 24.40 19.20
N PRO A 316 -12.92 25.41 20.01
CA PRO A 316 -11.54 25.58 20.49
C PRO A 316 -10.95 24.37 21.22
N SER A 317 -11.78 23.54 21.85
CA SER A 317 -11.36 22.29 22.52
C SER A 317 -10.70 21.28 21.58
N LEU A 318 -10.93 21.36 20.27
CA LEU A 318 -10.32 20.47 19.27
C LEU A 318 -8.87 20.84 18.93
N LYS A 319 -8.43 22.06 19.28
CA LYS A 319 -7.12 22.59 18.87
C LYS A 319 -5.98 21.77 19.49
N GLY A 320 -5.29 20.99 18.65
CA GLY A 320 -4.20 20.12 19.10
C GLY A 320 -4.66 18.93 19.94
N ALA A 321 -5.95 18.60 19.90
CA ALA A 321 -6.57 17.53 20.67
C ALA A 321 -7.32 16.51 19.78
N SER A 322 -7.06 16.55 18.47
CA SER A 322 -7.68 15.67 17.50
C SER A 322 -6.84 15.51 16.23
N TRP A 323 -6.78 14.29 15.69
CA TRP A 323 -5.86 13.93 14.62
C TRP A 323 -6.47 12.96 13.62
N CYS A 324 -5.95 13.03 12.40
CA CYS A 324 -6.01 11.92 11.47
C CYS A 324 -4.88 10.94 11.81
N ILE A 325 -5.11 9.65 11.54
CA ILE A 325 -4.05 8.65 11.70
C ILE A 325 -2.88 9.01 10.80
N ASP A 326 -1.67 8.92 11.34
CA ASP A 326 -0.42 9.34 10.70
C ASP A 326 -0.37 10.83 10.29
N ASN A 327 -1.29 11.65 10.82
CA ASN A 327 -1.51 13.03 10.40
C ASN A 327 -1.85 13.16 8.90
N ASP A 328 -2.42 12.12 8.28
CA ASP A 328 -2.84 12.12 6.88
C ASP A 328 -4.36 12.35 6.77
N THR A 329 -4.78 13.42 6.09
CA THR A 329 -6.20 13.75 5.91
C THR A 329 -6.96 12.69 5.10
N ALA A 330 -6.28 11.91 4.24
CA ALA A 330 -6.89 10.79 3.54
C ALA A 330 -7.36 9.70 4.52
N ASN A 331 -6.58 9.44 5.58
CA ASN A 331 -6.92 8.45 6.61
C ASN A 331 -8.16 8.86 7.40
N CYS A 332 -8.33 10.15 7.66
CA CYS A 332 -9.56 10.71 8.25
C CYS A 332 -10.81 10.42 7.42
N ASN A 333 -10.69 10.44 6.09
CA ASN A 333 -11.82 10.17 5.20
C ASN A 333 -12.29 8.71 5.25
N VAL A 334 -11.40 7.80 5.70
CA VAL A 334 -11.70 6.37 5.88
C VAL A 334 -12.12 6.09 7.32
N ALA A 335 -11.23 6.32 8.28
CA ALA A 335 -11.44 5.88 9.66
C ALA A 335 -11.98 6.96 10.60
N GLY A 336 -12.28 8.17 10.09
CA GLY A 336 -12.60 9.31 10.92
C GLY A 336 -11.40 9.80 11.74
N ARG A 337 -11.69 10.63 12.75
CA ARG A 337 -10.68 11.24 13.62
C ARG A 337 -10.53 10.52 14.93
N LEU A 338 -9.34 10.68 15.49
CA LEU A 338 -9.03 10.34 16.88
C LEU A 338 -9.07 11.63 17.70
N TYR A 339 -9.72 11.59 18.86
CA TYR A 339 -9.93 12.72 19.75
C TYR A 339 -9.39 12.39 21.14
N TYR A 340 -8.79 13.37 21.81
CA TYR A 340 -8.65 13.28 23.27
C TYR A 340 -10.03 13.32 23.92
N TRP A 341 -10.12 12.72 25.11
CA TRP A 341 -11.39 12.56 25.80
C TRP A 341 -12.06 13.91 26.09
N GLU A 342 -11.30 14.91 26.57
CA GLU A 342 -11.82 16.25 26.86
C GLU A 342 -12.38 16.93 25.61
N ALA A 343 -11.71 16.76 24.47
CA ALA A 343 -12.17 17.28 23.19
C ALA A 343 -13.45 16.57 22.71
N ALA A 344 -13.57 15.27 22.98
CA ALA A 344 -14.76 14.48 22.65
C ALA A 344 -15.99 14.91 23.46
N VAL A 345 -15.85 15.07 24.79
CA VAL A 345 -16.97 15.44 25.68
C VAL A 345 -17.40 16.90 25.56
N GLN A 346 -16.50 17.81 25.16
CA GLN A 346 -16.78 19.25 25.03
C GLN A 346 -17.43 19.66 23.69
N GLY A 347 -18.12 18.74 23.02
CA GLY A 347 -18.95 19.06 21.85
C GLY A 347 -18.40 18.60 20.50
N ALA A 348 -17.68 17.46 20.46
CA ALA A 348 -17.34 16.83 19.18
C ALA A 348 -18.60 16.38 18.43
N CYS A 349 -19.58 15.81 19.13
CA CYS A 349 -20.86 15.41 18.53
C CYS A 349 -21.68 16.63 18.09
N LEU A 350 -22.43 16.46 17.00
CA LEU A 350 -23.33 17.47 16.44
C LEU A 350 -24.59 17.65 17.30
N ASP A 351 -25.26 18.80 17.19
CA ASP A 351 -26.48 19.09 17.95
C ASP A 351 -27.56 18.00 17.76
N GLY A 352 -28.22 17.61 18.86
CA GLY A 352 -29.16 16.49 18.89
C GLY A 352 -28.49 15.11 18.96
N TRP A 353 -27.17 15.07 19.14
CA TRP A 353 -26.37 13.87 19.37
C TRP A 353 -25.36 14.11 20.49
N HIS A 354 -25.02 13.06 21.22
CA HIS A 354 -24.05 13.11 22.31
C HIS A 354 -23.03 11.98 22.21
N LEU A 355 -21.93 12.15 22.96
CA LEU A 355 -20.98 11.08 23.20
C LEU A 355 -21.62 10.06 24.17
N PRO A 356 -21.69 8.77 23.82
CA PRO A 356 -22.46 7.79 24.58
C PRO A 356 -21.94 7.66 26.00
N THR A 357 -22.83 7.44 26.97
CA THR A 357 -22.38 7.14 28.34
C THR A 357 -21.92 5.69 28.46
N LYS A 358 -21.28 5.35 29.60
CA LYS A 358 -20.91 3.97 29.93
C LYS A 358 -22.15 3.08 29.98
N GLU A 359 -23.27 3.59 30.47
CA GLU A 359 -24.54 2.88 30.57
C GLU A 359 -25.13 2.60 29.18
N GLU A 360 -25.04 3.55 28.24
CA GLU A 360 -25.49 3.34 26.87
C GLU A 360 -24.62 2.33 26.12
N TRP A 361 -23.31 2.37 26.33
CA TRP A 361 -22.41 1.32 25.83
C TRP A 361 -22.73 -0.06 26.42
N SER A 362 -22.98 -0.13 27.73
CA SER A 362 -23.39 -1.38 28.38
C SER A 362 -24.70 -1.92 27.81
N ALA A 363 -25.71 -1.07 27.61
CA ALA A 363 -26.98 -1.45 27.02
C ALA A 363 -26.85 -1.95 25.58
N LEU A 364 -25.99 -1.31 24.77
CA LEU A 364 -25.64 -1.79 23.43
C LEU A 364 -25.00 -3.19 23.50
N ILE A 365 -23.99 -3.36 24.35
CA ILE A 365 -23.30 -4.65 24.52
C ILE A 365 -24.28 -5.76 24.96
N ASP A 366 -25.18 -5.48 25.90
CA ASP A 366 -26.19 -6.43 26.36
C ASP A 366 -27.19 -6.79 25.25
N THR A 367 -27.61 -5.79 24.46
CA THR A 367 -28.48 -5.99 23.27
C THR A 367 -27.84 -6.97 22.27
N LEU A 368 -26.52 -7.00 22.18
CA LEU A 368 -25.74 -7.85 21.27
C LEU A 368 -25.36 -9.21 21.87
N GLY A 369 -25.98 -9.60 22.99
CA GLY A 369 -25.75 -10.89 23.66
C GLY A 369 -24.66 -10.87 24.73
N GLY A 370 -24.22 -9.68 25.16
CA GLY A 370 -23.21 -9.47 26.18
C GLY A 370 -21.79 -9.37 25.64
N ALA A 371 -20.84 -9.05 26.54
CA ALA A 371 -19.48 -8.67 26.18
C ALA A 371 -18.77 -9.68 25.27
N VAL A 372 -18.91 -10.99 25.54
CA VAL A 372 -18.18 -12.06 24.84
C VAL A 372 -18.56 -12.20 23.36
N SER A 373 -19.76 -11.78 22.97
CA SER A 373 -20.23 -11.83 21.57
C SER A 373 -20.30 -10.47 20.89
N ALA A 374 -20.46 -9.40 21.67
CA ALA A 374 -20.70 -8.06 21.13
C ALA A 374 -19.56 -7.58 20.23
N GLY A 375 -18.30 -7.88 20.54
CA GLY A 375 -17.17 -7.43 19.74
C GLY A 375 -17.24 -7.93 18.31
N LYS A 376 -17.50 -9.22 18.10
CA LYS A 376 -17.69 -9.80 16.75
C LYS A 376 -18.84 -9.14 15.98
N ARG A 377 -19.92 -8.76 16.67
CA ARG A 377 -21.12 -8.17 16.08
C ARG A 377 -20.99 -6.67 15.79
N LEU A 378 -20.06 -5.99 16.46
CA LEU A 378 -19.78 -4.55 16.26
C LEU A 378 -18.73 -4.31 15.18
N LYS A 379 -17.74 -5.20 15.04
CA LYS A 379 -16.68 -5.10 14.02
C LYS A 379 -17.26 -5.16 12.61
N SER A 380 -16.74 -4.35 11.70
CA SER A 380 -17.06 -4.41 10.26
C SER A 380 -16.78 -5.78 9.65
N ILE A 381 -17.49 -6.11 8.57
CA ILE A 381 -17.33 -7.38 7.84
C ILE A 381 -15.96 -7.52 7.13
N THR A 382 -15.21 -6.44 7.05
CA THR A 382 -13.98 -6.30 6.26
C THR A 382 -12.98 -5.36 6.95
N GLY A 383 -11.68 -5.56 6.68
CA GLY A 383 -10.59 -4.68 7.10
C GLY A 383 -9.92 -4.98 8.44
N TRP A 384 -10.27 -6.06 9.13
CA TRP A 384 -9.59 -6.49 10.35
C TRP A 384 -8.57 -7.56 10.02
N ASP A 385 -7.29 -7.26 10.30
CA ASP A 385 -6.17 -8.13 9.97
C ASP A 385 -6.29 -9.51 10.62
N LYS A 386 -5.58 -10.50 10.04
CA LYS A 386 -5.50 -11.87 10.57
C LYS A 386 -6.87 -12.55 10.69
N ASN A 387 -7.78 -12.26 9.75
CA ASN A 387 -9.15 -12.75 9.73
C ASN A 387 -9.98 -12.34 10.96
N GLY A 388 -9.68 -11.18 11.56
CA GLY A 388 -10.40 -10.67 12.73
C GLY A 388 -11.75 -10.01 12.43
N ASN A 389 -12.24 -10.12 11.19
CA ASN A 389 -13.45 -9.46 10.72
C ASN A 389 -14.68 -9.87 11.54
N GLY A 390 -15.58 -8.90 11.74
CA GLY A 390 -16.85 -9.14 12.40
C GLY A 390 -17.91 -9.70 11.47
N VAL A 391 -19.10 -9.88 12.03
CA VAL A 391 -20.31 -10.22 11.27
C VAL A 391 -21.17 -8.98 10.98
N ASP A 392 -20.98 -7.90 11.76
CA ASP A 392 -21.68 -6.63 11.65
C ASP A 392 -23.20 -6.76 11.40
N ASP A 393 -23.86 -7.71 12.06
CA ASP A 393 -25.27 -8.06 11.80
C ASP A 393 -26.26 -6.97 12.26
N PHE A 394 -25.77 -5.91 12.89
CA PHE A 394 -26.51 -4.71 13.29
C PHE A 394 -26.01 -3.43 12.61
N GLY A 395 -25.02 -3.51 11.72
CA GLY A 395 -24.50 -2.38 10.96
C GLY A 395 -23.80 -1.31 11.80
N PHE A 396 -23.17 -1.67 12.92
CA PHE A 396 -22.35 -0.72 13.66
C PHE A 396 -21.07 -0.35 12.88
N SER A 397 -20.52 -1.30 12.12
CA SER A 397 -19.40 -1.11 11.19
C SER A 397 -18.17 -0.48 11.85
N ALA A 398 -17.71 -1.03 12.98
CA ALA A 398 -16.47 -0.59 13.62
C ALA A 398 -15.25 -0.97 12.77
N LEU A 399 -14.46 0.02 12.37
CA LEU A 399 -13.18 -0.16 11.69
C LEU A 399 -12.02 -0.22 12.71
N PRO A 400 -10.94 -0.98 12.44
CA PRO A 400 -9.77 -1.01 13.31
C PRO A 400 -8.91 0.24 13.12
N ALA A 401 -9.44 1.37 13.59
CA ALA A 401 -8.85 2.70 13.47
C ALA A 401 -7.72 2.97 14.47
N GLY A 402 -7.19 1.95 15.15
CA GLY A 402 -6.12 2.11 16.11
C GLY A 402 -6.43 3.12 17.22
N LYS A 403 -5.35 3.73 17.74
CA LYS A 403 -5.38 4.82 18.72
C LYS A 403 -4.16 5.71 18.56
N ALA A 404 -4.25 6.93 19.07
CA ALA A 404 -3.12 7.84 19.22
C ALA A 404 -2.70 7.86 20.69
N SER A 405 -1.40 8.04 20.93
CA SER A 405 -0.86 8.25 22.28
C SER A 405 0.28 9.25 22.20
N SER A 406 0.26 10.25 23.08
CA SER A 406 1.40 11.15 23.25
C SER A 406 2.33 10.62 24.32
N ALA A 407 3.59 10.34 23.95
CA ALA A 407 4.63 10.06 24.92
C ALA A 407 5.48 11.33 25.17
N PRO A 408 5.80 11.68 26.44
CA PRO A 408 6.50 12.93 26.79
C PRO A 408 7.83 13.17 26.06
N PHE A 409 8.47 12.11 25.53
CA PHE A 409 9.78 12.18 24.87
C PHE A 409 9.75 11.80 23.38
N TYR A 410 8.66 11.23 22.87
CA TYR A 410 8.59 10.69 21.51
C TYR A 410 7.52 11.35 20.62
N GLY A 411 6.75 12.29 21.17
CA GLY A 411 5.67 12.95 20.45
C GLY A 411 4.44 12.05 20.27
N LEU A 412 3.54 12.45 19.37
CA LEU A 412 2.33 11.71 19.05
C LEU A 412 2.69 10.45 18.25
N SER A 413 2.25 9.28 18.71
CA SER A 413 2.38 8.02 17.99
C SER A 413 1.01 7.41 17.72
N PHE A 414 0.86 6.83 16.53
CA PHE A 414 -0.32 6.05 16.15
C PHE A 414 0.04 4.57 16.20
N ARG A 415 -0.90 3.74 16.67
CA ARG A 415 -0.71 2.29 16.84
C ARG A 415 -2.01 1.56 16.56
N ASP A 416 -1.87 0.27 16.28
CA ASP A 416 -2.95 -0.71 16.22
C ASP A 416 -3.97 -0.51 15.08
N ASP A 417 -3.63 0.27 14.03
CA ASP A 417 -4.43 0.29 12.82
C ASP A 417 -4.42 -1.09 12.14
N GLY A 418 -5.57 -1.52 11.63
CA GLY A 418 -5.79 -2.90 11.17
C GLY A 418 -5.97 -3.95 12.27
N VAL A 419 -5.58 -3.64 13.52
CA VAL A 419 -5.58 -4.57 14.65
C VAL A 419 -6.71 -4.31 15.65
N GLY A 420 -6.96 -3.05 16.01
CA GLY A 420 -7.90 -2.69 17.06
C GLY A 420 -8.50 -1.30 16.92
N THR A 421 -9.47 -0.98 17.76
CA THR A 421 -10.01 0.38 17.86
C THR A 421 -10.53 0.67 19.26
N LEU A 422 -10.55 1.95 19.63
CA LEU A 422 -11.12 2.45 20.87
C LEU A 422 -12.19 3.49 20.59
N PHE A 423 -13.33 3.39 21.29
CA PHE A 423 -14.39 4.39 21.28
C PHE A 423 -14.55 5.03 22.66
N TRP A 424 -14.64 6.36 22.68
CA TRP A 424 -14.87 7.07 23.93
C TRP A 424 -16.30 6.92 24.48
N SER A 425 -16.40 6.87 25.81
CA SER A 425 -17.62 7.19 26.56
C SER A 425 -17.52 8.60 27.13
N SER A 426 -18.65 9.26 27.37
CA SER A 426 -18.72 10.51 28.13
C SER A 426 -18.59 10.33 29.64
N THR A 427 -18.62 9.09 30.14
CA THR A 427 -18.50 8.81 31.57
C THR A 427 -17.04 8.91 32.02
N GLU A 428 -16.76 9.93 32.83
CA GLU A 428 -15.48 10.10 33.52
C GLU A 428 -15.28 9.03 34.60
N GLY A 429 -14.06 8.50 34.73
CA GLY A 429 -13.71 7.57 35.79
C GLY A 429 -13.12 8.30 36.99
N ASP A 430 -12.10 9.11 36.72
CA ASP A 430 -11.41 9.97 37.68
C ASP A 430 -10.67 11.09 36.92
N ASP A 431 -9.78 11.83 37.60
CA ASP A 431 -9.05 12.95 37.01
C ASP A 431 -8.14 12.55 35.83
N VAL A 432 -7.70 11.29 35.75
CA VAL A 432 -6.70 10.85 34.75
C VAL A 432 -7.28 9.92 33.67
N GLY A 433 -8.46 9.34 33.89
CA GLY A 433 -9.06 8.39 32.96
C GLY A 433 -10.57 8.44 32.87
N ALA A 434 -11.08 7.86 31.80
CA ALA A 434 -12.48 7.78 31.46
C ALA A 434 -12.82 6.41 30.85
N TYR A 435 -14.11 6.10 30.78
CA TYR A 435 -14.53 4.82 30.20
C TYR A 435 -14.56 4.86 28.67
N GLY A 436 -14.47 3.68 28.06
CA GLY A 436 -14.60 3.50 26.62
C GLY A 436 -14.80 2.03 26.25
N VAL A 437 -15.06 1.78 24.97
CA VAL A 437 -15.16 0.41 24.43
C VAL A 437 -13.97 0.14 23.52
N SER A 438 -13.29 -0.99 23.73
CA SER A 438 -12.22 -1.46 22.84
C SER A 438 -12.59 -2.74 22.11
N LEU A 439 -12.19 -2.85 20.86
CA LEU A 439 -12.38 -4.02 20.00
C LEU A 439 -11.04 -4.43 19.39
N TRP A 440 -10.79 -5.75 19.28
CA TRP A 440 -9.52 -6.30 18.81
C TRP A 440 -9.71 -7.41 17.77
N ASN A 441 -8.78 -7.57 16.84
CA ASN A 441 -8.85 -8.59 15.79
C ASN A 441 -8.74 -10.03 16.32
N TYR A 442 -8.06 -10.21 17.45
CA TYR A 442 -7.84 -11.51 18.09
C TYR A 442 -8.93 -11.89 19.11
N SER A 443 -9.95 -11.04 19.29
CA SER A 443 -11.01 -11.23 20.28
C SER A 443 -12.39 -10.96 19.67
N ASP A 444 -13.38 -11.74 20.11
CA ASP A 444 -14.79 -11.49 19.81
C ASP A 444 -15.46 -10.65 20.92
N VAL A 445 -14.71 -10.30 21.97
CA VAL A 445 -15.18 -9.52 23.13
C VAL A 445 -15.24 -8.02 22.80
N ALA A 446 -16.28 -7.34 23.29
CA ALA A 446 -16.28 -5.89 23.42
C ALA A 446 -15.94 -5.50 24.86
N ASP A 447 -14.76 -4.92 25.06
CA ASP A 447 -14.25 -4.58 26.39
C ASP A 447 -14.65 -3.15 26.76
N LEU A 448 -15.62 -3.01 27.67
CA LEU A 448 -15.99 -1.73 28.29
C LEU A 448 -15.11 -1.51 29.52
N ASP A 449 -14.08 -0.67 29.38
CA ASP A 449 -13.00 -0.52 30.37
C ASP A 449 -12.60 0.95 30.59
N TYR A 450 -11.67 1.17 31.51
CA TYR A 450 -11.06 2.45 31.86
C TYR A 450 -9.80 2.71 31.02
N PHE A 451 -9.70 3.92 30.47
CA PHE A 451 -8.58 4.35 29.63
C PHE A 451 -8.08 5.74 30.05
N PHE A 452 -6.78 5.97 29.91
CA PHE A 452 -6.18 7.29 30.18
C PHE A 452 -6.67 8.33 29.17
N LYS A 453 -7.00 9.54 29.64
CA LYS A 453 -7.53 10.62 28.81
C LYS A 453 -6.52 11.21 27.81
N ASP A 454 -5.23 10.88 27.98
CA ASP A 454 -4.14 11.25 27.07
C ASP A 454 -4.05 10.37 25.80
N LEU A 455 -4.98 9.44 25.63
CA LEU A 455 -5.16 8.67 24.40
C LEU A 455 -6.07 9.42 23.41
N GLY A 456 -5.73 9.35 22.12
CA GLY A 456 -6.62 9.75 21.04
C GLY A 456 -7.42 8.55 20.55
N SER A 457 -8.75 8.66 20.56
CA SER A 457 -9.65 7.54 20.26
C SER A 457 -10.82 7.98 19.37
N SER A 458 -11.42 7.02 18.69
CA SER A 458 -12.55 7.30 17.80
C SER A 458 -13.80 7.72 18.58
N VAL A 459 -14.65 8.51 17.93
CA VAL A 459 -15.94 8.96 18.49
C VAL A 459 -17.08 8.41 17.65
N ARG A 460 -18.07 7.85 18.34
CA ARG A 460 -19.35 7.41 17.79
C ARG A 460 -20.45 8.08 18.57
N CYS A 461 -21.18 8.99 17.94
CA CYS A 461 -22.25 9.72 18.60
C CYS A 461 -23.55 8.90 18.60
N VAL A 462 -24.37 9.10 19.63
CA VAL A 462 -25.73 8.55 19.76
C VAL A 462 -26.73 9.70 19.69
N LYS A 463 -27.84 9.48 18.99
CA LYS A 463 -28.89 10.50 18.86
C LYS A 463 -29.60 10.67 20.19
N ASP A 464 -29.88 11.91 20.55
CA ASP A 464 -30.67 12.24 21.74
C ASP A 464 -32.08 11.62 21.64
N SER A 465 -32.60 11.21 22.79
CA SER A 465 -34.00 10.78 22.91
C SER A 465 -34.90 12.01 22.76
N GLU A 466 -35.98 11.90 21.98
CA GLU A 466 -37.00 12.95 21.86
C GLU A 466 -37.75 13.23 23.17
#